data_AF-A0A177BVA1-F1
#
_entry.id   AF-A0A177BVA1-F1
#
_cell.length_a   1.000
_cell.length_b   1.000
_cell.length_c   1.000
_cell.angle_alpha   90.00
_cell.angle_beta   90.00
_cell.angle_gamma   90.00
#
_symmetry.space_group_name_H-M   'P 1'
#
loop_
_entity.id
_entity.type
_entity.pdbx_description
1 polymer ?
#
loop_
_entity_poly.entity_id
_entity_poly.type
_entity_poly.pdbx_seq_one_letter_code
_entity_poly.pdbx_strand_id
1 'polypeptide(L)'
;MKLTLALLVPFSLTALATPLSNPNPFEKRDNWCVVASNGVDCRSKPGVGAGNLVRDIKTSDRFGVACTKKVGGRTWDWVPGWGCWVSARDTRTGDAAHNECESGLHDC
;
A
#
# COMPACT_ATOMS: atom_id res chain seq x y z
N MET A 1 -50.16 7.22 54.21
CA MET A 1 -50.04 6.71 52.83
C MET A 1 -48.56 6.56 52.52
N LYS A 2 -48.12 5.35 52.18
CA LYS A 2 -46.73 5.00 51.82
C LYS A 2 -46.51 5.31 50.34
N LEU A 3 -45.43 5.99 49.98
CA LEU A 3 -44.93 6.00 48.60
C LEU A 3 -43.44 5.60 48.63
N THR A 4 -43.20 4.32 48.36
CA THR A 4 -41.87 3.75 48.16
C THR A 4 -41.46 4.06 46.72
N LEU A 5 -40.47 4.93 46.52
CA LEU A 5 -39.96 5.24 45.18
C LEU A 5 -38.90 4.20 44.80
N ALA A 6 -39.16 3.52 43.69
CA ALA A 6 -38.40 2.37 43.21
C ALA A 6 -37.07 2.76 42.53
N LEU A 7 -36.12 1.85 42.71
CA LEU A 7 -34.75 1.75 42.20
C LEU A 7 -34.63 1.90 40.67
N LEU A 8 -33.58 2.59 40.20
CA LEU A 8 -32.98 2.34 38.88
C LEU A 8 -31.45 2.36 38.99
N VAL A 9 -30.85 1.17 38.92
CA VAL A 9 -29.40 0.93 38.90
C VAL A 9 -28.94 0.97 37.44
N PRO A 10 -27.92 1.77 37.07
CA PRO A 10 -27.38 1.69 35.72
C PRO A 10 -26.56 0.40 35.57
N PHE A 11 -27.00 -0.47 34.66
CA PHE A 11 -26.25 -1.62 34.16
C PHE A 11 -25.11 -1.08 33.27
N SER A 12 -23.87 -1.14 33.74
CA SER A 12 -22.70 -0.91 32.90
C SER A 12 -22.49 -2.11 31.99
N LEU A 13 -22.84 -1.96 30.71
CA LEU A 13 -22.48 -2.92 29.65
C LEU A 13 -20.95 -2.83 29.44
N THR A 14 -20.19 -3.75 30.01
CA THR A 14 -18.79 -3.97 29.63
C THR A 14 -18.77 -4.73 28.31
N ALA A 15 -18.58 -4.00 27.20
CA ALA A 15 -18.26 -4.60 25.92
C ALA A 15 -16.90 -5.34 26.03
N LEU A 16 -16.93 -6.67 25.96
CA LEU A 16 -15.75 -7.49 25.72
C LEU A 16 -15.31 -7.23 24.27
N ALA A 17 -14.39 -6.28 24.09
CA ALA A 17 -13.67 -6.14 22.83
C ALA A 17 -12.88 -7.44 22.61
N THR A 18 -13.33 -8.26 21.67
CA THR A 18 -12.48 -9.32 21.12
C THR A 18 -11.29 -8.63 20.46
N PRO A 19 -10.04 -9.04 20.73
CA PRO A 19 -8.93 -8.56 19.92
C PRO A 19 -9.21 -9.05 18.49
N LEU A 20 -9.53 -8.10 17.61
CA LEU A 20 -9.48 -8.33 16.18
C LEU A 20 -8.06 -8.85 15.92
N SER A 21 -7.94 -10.08 15.42
CA SER A 21 -6.70 -10.56 14.82
C SER A 21 -6.36 -9.58 13.72
N ASN A 22 -5.60 -8.53 14.06
CA ASN A 22 -5.15 -7.55 13.12
C ASN A 22 -4.05 -8.28 12.33
N PRO A 23 -4.24 -8.57 11.03
CA PRO A 23 -3.11 -9.02 10.22
C PRO A 23 -2.04 -7.94 10.38
N ASN A 24 -0.86 -8.31 10.86
CA ASN A 24 0.24 -7.39 11.09
C ASN A 24 0.39 -6.47 9.87
N PRO A 25 0.23 -5.13 10.00
CA PRO A 25 0.35 -4.18 8.89
C PRO A 25 1.79 -4.01 8.38
N PHE A 26 2.70 -4.86 8.84
CA PHE A 26 4.12 -4.87 8.50
C PHE A 26 4.41 -6.07 7.58
N GLU A 27 3.63 -6.24 6.52
CA GLU A 27 4.23 -6.86 5.34
C GLU A 27 5.47 -6.03 5.00
N LYS A 28 6.59 -6.73 5.00
CA LYS A 28 7.94 -6.24 4.85
C LYS A 28 8.00 -5.15 3.77
N ARG A 29 8.16 -3.88 4.16
CA ARG A 29 8.26 -2.71 3.25
C ARG A 29 9.67 -2.59 2.62
N ASP A 30 10.32 -3.72 2.39
CA ASP A 30 11.77 -3.75 2.12
C ASP A 30 12.13 -3.90 0.65
N ASN A 31 11.15 -3.97 -0.26
CA ASN A 31 11.47 -3.88 -1.68
C ASN A 31 11.68 -2.42 -2.05
N TRP A 32 12.89 -1.95 -1.77
CA TRP A 32 13.38 -0.70 -2.31
C TRP A 32 13.59 -0.88 -3.80
N CYS A 33 13.04 0.04 -4.56
CA CYS A 33 13.11 0.05 -6.00
C CYS A 33 13.75 1.34 -6.48
N VAL A 34 14.41 1.22 -7.62
CA VAL A 34 14.97 2.32 -8.40
C VAL A 34 14.60 2.10 -9.86
N VAL A 35 14.80 3.12 -10.69
CA VAL A 35 14.60 3.00 -12.13
C VAL A 35 15.93 2.77 -12.86
N ALA A 36 15.87 2.10 -14.01
CA ALA A 36 17.05 1.87 -14.85
C ALA A 36 17.46 3.10 -15.68
N SER A 37 16.51 3.98 -15.98
CA SER A 37 16.68 5.22 -16.76
C SER A 37 16.03 6.42 -16.07
N ASN A 38 16.51 7.62 -16.38
CA ASN A 38 15.89 8.86 -15.89
C ASN A 38 14.62 9.16 -16.69
N GLY A 39 13.66 9.83 -16.05
CA GLY A 39 12.43 10.29 -16.71
C GLY A 39 11.41 9.18 -16.90
N VAL A 40 11.38 8.22 -15.97
CA VAL A 40 10.32 7.22 -15.93
C VAL A 40 9.09 7.85 -15.30
N ASP A 41 7.96 7.75 -15.99
CA ASP A 41 6.71 8.34 -15.51
C ASP A 41 6.11 7.53 -14.36
N CYS A 42 5.75 8.23 -13.28
CA CYS A 42 4.81 7.73 -12.30
C CYS A 42 3.43 8.35 -12.56
N ARG A 43 2.43 7.51 -12.83
CA ARG A 43 1.11 7.92 -13.34
C ARG A 43 0.01 7.63 -12.33
N SER A 44 -1.05 8.44 -12.29
CA SER A 44 -2.14 8.27 -11.32
C SER A 44 -3.01 7.02 -11.54
N LYS A 45 -2.89 6.35 -12.69
CA LYS A 45 -3.58 5.10 -13.02
C LYS A 45 -2.61 4.14 -13.70
N PRO A 46 -2.76 2.83 -13.48
CA PRO A 46 -1.98 1.83 -14.21
C PRO A 46 -2.53 1.69 -15.63
N GLY A 47 -1.63 1.59 -16.61
CA GLY A 47 -1.98 1.40 -18.02
C GLY A 47 -1.17 2.29 -18.96
N VAL A 48 -0.95 1.81 -20.19
CA VAL A 48 -0.21 2.57 -21.20
C VAL A 48 -1.02 3.80 -21.60
N GLY A 49 -0.47 4.99 -21.38
CA GLY A 49 -1.19 6.25 -21.62
C GLY A 49 -2.35 6.50 -20.66
N ALA A 50 -2.44 5.75 -19.55
CA ALA A 50 -3.47 5.94 -18.54
C ALA A 50 -3.03 6.92 -17.45
N GLY A 51 -4.00 7.66 -16.92
CA GLY A 51 -3.77 8.59 -15.81
C GLY A 51 -2.94 9.82 -16.17
N ASN A 52 -2.77 10.69 -15.18
CA ASN A 52 -1.96 11.90 -15.29
C ASN A 52 -0.56 11.63 -14.77
N LEU A 53 0.45 12.34 -15.30
CA LEU A 53 1.79 12.35 -14.73
C LEU A 53 1.69 12.94 -13.30
N VAL A 54 2.13 12.15 -12.33
CA VAL A 54 2.26 12.58 -10.94
C VAL A 54 3.69 13.08 -10.68
N ARG A 55 4.67 12.37 -11.24
CA ARG A 55 6.09 12.63 -11.05
C ARG A 55 6.94 11.93 -12.11
N ASP A 56 8.05 12.57 -12.49
CA ASP A 56 9.18 11.92 -13.15
C ASP A 56 10.11 11.29 -12.11
N ILE A 57 10.42 10.00 -12.29
CA ILE A 57 11.35 9.26 -11.45
C ILE A 57 12.75 9.35 -12.05
N LYS A 58 13.72 9.69 -11.20
CA LYS A 58 15.15 9.72 -11.55
C LYS A 58 15.83 8.44 -11.07
N THR A 59 16.95 8.07 -11.69
CA THR A 59 17.75 6.90 -11.27
C THR A 59 18.33 7.04 -9.85
N SER A 60 18.41 8.27 -9.33
CA SER A 60 18.79 8.56 -7.94
C SER A 60 17.66 8.35 -6.93
N ASP A 61 16.40 8.29 -7.39
CA ASP A 61 15.25 8.13 -6.50
C ASP A 61 15.16 6.68 -6.03
N ARG A 62 14.93 6.52 -4.73
CA ARG A 62 14.59 5.24 -4.09
C ARG A 62 13.17 5.29 -3.57
N PHE A 63 12.38 4.28 -3.85
CA PHE A 63 10.98 4.21 -3.44
C PHE A 63 10.58 2.79 -3.09
N GLY A 64 9.57 2.65 -2.23
CA GLY A 64 9.00 1.35 -1.90
C GLY A 64 7.78 1.07 -2.77
N VAL A 65 7.64 -0.18 -3.20
CA VAL A 65 6.43 -0.68 -3.86
C VAL A 65 5.64 -1.52 -2.86
N ALA A 66 4.32 -1.34 -2.82
CA ALA A 66 3.45 -2.05 -1.87
C ALA A 66 2.71 -3.23 -2.49
N CYS A 67 2.36 -3.14 -3.76
CA CYS A 67 1.60 -4.16 -4.47
C CYS A 67 1.77 -3.95 -5.98
N THR A 68 1.35 -4.94 -6.76
CA THR A 68 1.39 -4.89 -8.23
C THR A 68 -0.01 -4.98 -8.81
N LYS A 69 -0.19 -4.60 -10.07
CA LYS A 69 -1.44 -4.80 -10.80
C LYS A 69 -1.19 -5.13 -12.25
N LYS A 70 -1.88 -6.13 -12.79
CA LYS A 70 -1.84 -6.44 -14.23
C LYS A 70 -2.91 -5.69 -15.02
N VAL A 71 -2.49 -4.82 -15.94
CA VAL A 71 -3.37 -4.05 -16.84
C VAL A 71 -2.84 -4.12 -18.27
N GLY A 72 -3.67 -4.56 -19.22
CA GLY A 72 -3.29 -4.68 -20.62
C GLY A 72 -2.11 -5.61 -20.88
N GLY A 73 -1.98 -6.68 -20.06
CA GLY A 73 -0.88 -7.63 -20.14
C GLY A 73 0.45 -7.14 -19.54
N ARG A 74 0.48 -5.97 -18.92
CA ARG A 74 1.67 -5.41 -18.24
C ARG A 74 1.46 -5.32 -16.74
N THR A 75 2.52 -5.53 -15.98
CA THR A 75 2.55 -5.32 -14.53
C THR A 75 2.89 -3.87 -14.21
N TRP A 76 2.19 -3.33 -13.22
CA TRP A 76 2.35 -1.97 -12.72
C TRP A 76 2.56 -2.00 -11.21
N ASP A 77 3.50 -1.21 -10.73
CA ASP A 77 3.91 -1.14 -9.34
C ASP A 77 3.27 0.06 -8.67
N TRP A 78 2.57 -0.19 -7.57
CA TRP A 78 1.98 0.87 -6.78
C TRP A 78 3.01 1.45 -5.80
N VAL A 79 3.28 2.75 -5.93
CA VAL A 79 4.17 3.50 -5.06
C VAL A 79 3.34 4.32 -4.07
N PRO A 80 3.03 3.81 -2.86
CA PRO A 80 2.12 4.47 -1.93
C PRO A 80 2.64 5.82 -1.44
N GLY A 81 3.97 5.99 -1.35
CA GLY A 81 4.57 7.26 -0.93
C GLY A 81 4.33 8.42 -1.90
N TRP A 82 3.99 8.11 -3.16
CA TRP A 82 3.72 9.09 -4.21
C TRP A 82 2.28 9.04 -4.72
N GLY A 83 1.54 7.98 -4.41
CA GLY A 83 0.17 7.81 -4.88
C GLY A 83 0.10 7.59 -6.39
N CYS A 84 1.05 6.86 -6.96
CA CYS A 84 1.14 6.63 -8.40
C CYS A 84 1.64 5.23 -8.76
N TRP A 85 1.45 4.89 -10.02
CA TRP A 85 1.80 3.64 -10.66
C TRP A 85 3.00 3.85 -11.58
N VAL A 86 3.99 2.96 -11.49
CA VAL A 86 5.12 2.88 -12.42
C VAL A 86 5.09 1.54 -13.12
N SER A 87 5.63 1.44 -14.34
CA SER A 87 5.71 0.14 -15.00
C SER A 87 6.79 -0.72 -14.35
N ALA A 88 6.46 -1.96 -13.99
CA ALA A 88 7.41 -2.95 -13.47
C ALA A 88 8.57 -3.28 -14.43
N ARG A 89 8.42 -2.90 -15.72
CA ARG A 89 9.50 -3.04 -16.71
C ARG A 89 10.61 -2.01 -16.50
N ASP A 90 10.29 -0.85 -15.94
CA ASP A 90 11.20 0.29 -15.81
C ASP A 90 11.86 0.34 -14.42
N THR A 91 11.32 -0.42 -13.47
CA THR A 91 11.83 -0.60 -12.11
C THR A 91 12.86 -1.73 -12.05
N ARG A 92 13.69 -1.67 -11.03
CA ARG A 92 14.61 -2.73 -10.63
C ARG A 92 14.80 -2.69 -9.12
N THR A 93 15.22 -3.82 -8.57
CA THR A 93 15.61 -3.88 -7.16
C THR A 93 16.71 -2.85 -6.86
N GLY A 94 16.50 -2.07 -5.80
CA GLY A 94 17.47 -1.20 -5.15
C GLY A 94 18.11 -1.86 -3.93
N ASP A 95 17.73 -3.09 -3.61
CA ASP A 95 18.22 -3.92 -2.52
C ASP A 95 19.04 -5.10 -3.07
N ALA A 96 20.13 -5.44 -2.37
CA ALA A 96 20.96 -6.61 -2.67
C ALA A 96 20.25 -7.93 -2.32
N ALA A 97 19.21 -7.90 -1.48
CA ALA A 97 18.51 -9.10 -1.03
C ALA A 97 17.46 -9.65 -2.01
N HIS A 98 17.06 -8.88 -3.04
CA HIS A 98 15.99 -9.25 -3.97
C HIS A 98 16.50 -9.17 -5.42
N ASN A 99 16.02 -10.06 -6.29
CA ASN A 99 16.40 -10.09 -7.71
C ASN A 99 15.58 -9.11 -8.57
N GLU A 100 14.39 -8.76 -8.09
CA GLU A 100 13.41 -7.90 -8.76
C GLU A 100 12.73 -7.00 -7.72
N CYS A 101 12.18 -5.88 -8.18
CA CYS A 101 11.49 -4.92 -7.30
C CYS A 101 10.20 -5.52 -6.72
N GLU A 102 9.58 -6.45 -7.45
CA GLU A 102 8.23 -6.95 -7.19
C GLU A 102 8.22 -8.27 -6.41
N SER A 103 9.38 -8.76 -5.98
CA SER A 103 9.54 -10.06 -5.32
C SER A 103 8.63 -10.19 -4.09
N GLY A 104 7.69 -11.12 -4.14
CA GLY A 104 6.78 -11.40 -3.03
C GLY A 104 5.63 -10.40 -2.84
N LEU A 105 5.40 -9.49 -3.79
CA LEU A 105 4.27 -8.56 -3.75
C LEU A 105 2.96 -9.21 -4.20
N HIS A 106 1.85 -8.78 -3.58
CA HIS A 106 0.50 -9.21 -3.94
C HIS A 106 -0.14 -8.30 -5.02
N ASP A 107 -1.27 -8.73 -5.59
CA ASP A 107 -2.07 -7.96 -6.54
C ASP A 107 -2.98 -6.95 -5.82
N CYS A 108 -3.08 -5.74 -6.35
CA CYS A 108 -4.07 -4.72 -5.98
C CYS A 108 -5.03 -4.41 -7.16
#